data_AF-A0A1L3IBD0-F1
#
_entry.id   AF-A0A1L3IBD0-F1
#
_cell.length_a   1.000
_cell.length_b   1.000
_cell.length_c   1.000
_cell.angle_alpha   90.00
_cell.angle_beta   90.00
_cell.angle_gamma   90.00
#
_symmetry.space_group_name_H-M   'P 1'
#
loop_
_entity.id
_entity.type
_entity.pdbx_description
1 polymer ?
#
loop_
_entity_poly.entity_id
_entity_poly.type
_entity_poly.pdbx_seq_one_letter_code
_entity_poly.pdbx_strand_id
1 'polypeptide(L)'
;MSRPKGFCCPREIIAYAVWAYHRFALSTADVEDLLATRGVIVIREAVRLWVNRFFKRLVAKLGEPRAVVTDKLRSSIKSIKTRAPDADHRAHKGLNNAIEVSHRATRKREKIMSRFKSHRQAQRFLSAHDQINLIFRPRRYQLTANASRHAHSDAFNLWDNYTAEMAT
;
A
#
# COMPACT_ATOMS: atom_id res chain seq x y z
N MET A 1 -6.30 -22.29 1.73
CA MET A 1 -6.53 -20.85 1.44
C MET A 1 -7.91 -20.67 0.83
N SER A 2 -8.83 -19.92 1.46
CA SER A 2 -10.19 -19.75 0.96
C SER A 2 -10.30 -18.52 0.04
N ARG A 3 -10.88 -18.72 -1.15
CA ARG A 3 -11.17 -17.64 -2.10
C ARG A 3 -12.49 -16.97 -1.73
N PRO A 4 -12.56 -15.63 -1.64
CA PRO A 4 -13.84 -14.98 -1.39
C PRO A 4 -14.76 -15.13 -2.61
N LYS A 5 -16.06 -15.35 -2.39
CA LYS A 5 -17.07 -15.47 -3.47
C LYS A 5 -16.94 -14.31 -4.46
N GLY A 6 -16.79 -14.67 -5.74
CA GLY A 6 -16.66 -13.74 -6.88
C GLY A 6 -15.23 -13.27 -7.21
N PHE A 7 -14.18 -13.88 -6.64
CA PHE A 7 -12.80 -13.52 -6.95
C PHE A 7 -11.92 -14.72 -7.34
N CYS A 8 -11.10 -14.52 -8.37
CA CYS A 8 -10.14 -15.52 -8.85
C CYS A 8 -8.89 -15.64 -7.94
N CYS A 9 -8.58 -14.59 -7.17
CA CYS A 9 -7.38 -14.53 -6.33
C CYS A 9 -7.68 -14.86 -4.85
N PRO A 10 -6.73 -15.48 -4.12
CA PRO A 10 -6.78 -15.62 -2.66
C PRO A 10 -6.93 -14.27 -1.94
N ARG A 11 -7.52 -14.27 -0.74
CA ARG A 11 -7.77 -13.04 0.02
C ARG A 11 -6.48 -12.26 0.31
N GLU A 12 -5.36 -12.96 0.46
CA GLU A 12 -4.05 -12.41 0.79
C GLU A 12 -3.52 -11.53 -0.35
N ILE A 13 -3.68 -12.00 -1.60
CA ILE A 13 -3.31 -11.25 -2.80
C ILE A 13 -4.19 -10.00 -2.94
N ILE A 14 -5.51 -10.15 -2.74
CA ILE A 14 -6.45 -9.03 -2.81
C ILE A 14 -6.11 -7.99 -1.73
N ALA A 15 -5.84 -8.42 -0.51
CA ALA A 15 -5.47 -7.54 0.59
C ALA A 15 -4.16 -6.80 0.31
N TYR A 16 -3.15 -7.50 -0.21
CA TYR A 16 -1.88 -6.88 -0.62
C TYR A 16 -2.09 -5.84 -1.72
N ALA A 17 -2.86 -6.18 -2.77
CA ALA A 17 -3.14 -5.27 -3.88
C ALA A 17 -3.85 -3.98 -3.42
N VAL A 18 -4.89 -4.13 -2.58
CA VAL A 18 -5.64 -3.00 -2.02
C VAL A 18 -4.75 -2.17 -1.08
N TRP A 19 -3.93 -2.82 -0.26
CA TRP A 19 -2.98 -2.14 0.60
C TRP A 19 -1.96 -1.35 -0.21
N ALA A 20 -1.35 -1.94 -1.24
CA ALA A 20 -0.37 -1.28 -2.10
C ALA A 20 -0.99 -0.09 -2.85
N TYR A 21 -2.22 -0.24 -3.37
CA TYR A 21 -2.99 0.82 -3.99
C TYR A 21 -3.11 2.05 -3.07
N HIS A 22 -3.57 1.85 -1.83
CA HIS A 22 -3.76 2.95 -0.89
C HIS A 22 -2.46 3.47 -0.28
N ARG A 23 -1.49 2.60 0.01
CA ARG A 23 -0.25 2.96 0.72
C ARG A 23 0.73 3.75 -0.15
N PHE A 24 0.72 3.50 -1.47
CA PHE A 24 1.65 4.11 -2.42
C PHE A 24 0.96 4.97 -3.49
N ALA A 25 -0.36 5.15 -3.39
CA ALA A 25 -1.17 5.90 -4.37
C ALA A 25 -0.98 5.38 -5.82
N LEU A 26 -0.81 4.07 -5.96
CA LEU A 26 -0.62 3.43 -7.27
C LEU A 26 -1.91 3.52 -8.09
N SER A 27 -1.78 3.67 -9.41
CA SER A 27 -2.92 3.47 -10.30
C SER A 27 -3.33 1.98 -10.33
N THR A 28 -4.52 1.68 -10.83
CA THR A 28 -4.93 0.27 -11.02
C THR A 28 -4.05 -0.47 -12.03
N ALA A 29 -3.42 0.24 -12.98
CA ALA A 29 -2.47 -0.32 -13.92
C ALA A 29 -1.12 -0.63 -13.24
N ASP A 30 -0.65 0.26 -12.37
CA ASP A 30 0.57 0.04 -11.59
C ASP A 30 0.46 -1.20 -10.69
N VAL A 31 -0.71 -1.41 -10.07
CA VAL A 31 -0.97 -2.59 -9.23
C VAL A 31 -1.06 -3.87 -10.08
N GLU A 32 -1.63 -3.80 -11.28
CA GLU A 32 -1.63 -4.89 -12.26
C GLU A 32 -0.18 -5.28 -12.62
N ASP A 33 0.68 -4.31 -12.98
CA ASP A 33 2.10 -4.54 -13.28
C ASP A 33 2.88 -5.10 -12.07
N LEU A 34 2.58 -4.61 -10.86
CA LEU A 34 3.19 -5.05 -9.60
C LEU A 34 2.89 -6.53 -9.31
N LEU A 35 1.66 -6.95 -9.57
CA LEU A 35 1.23 -8.34 -9.40
C LEU A 35 1.79 -9.23 -10.51
N ALA A 36 1.80 -8.75 -11.76
CA ALA A 36 2.39 -9.45 -12.88
C ALA A 36 3.88 -9.74 -12.68
N THR A 37 4.62 -8.80 -12.08
CA THR A 37 6.05 -8.99 -11.73
C THR A 37 6.27 -10.14 -10.74
N ARG A 38 5.23 -10.55 -10.00
CA ARG A 38 5.25 -11.68 -9.05
C ARG A 38 4.54 -12.93 -9.58
N GLY A 39 4.29 -13.01 -10.89
CA GLY A 39 3.60 -14.14 -11.52
C GLY A 39 2.08 -14.17 -11.32
N VAL A 40 1.48 -13.09 -10.82
CA VAL A 40 0.03 -12.98 -10.61
C VAL A 40 -0.59 -12.10 -11.69
N ILE A 41 -1.22 -12.73 -12.68
CA ILE A 41 -1.85 -12.02 -13.81
C ILE A 41 -3.28 -11.63 -13.44
N VAL A 42 -3.56 -10.33 -13.44
CA VAL A 42 -4.87 -9.75 -13.16
C VAL A 42 -5.08 -8.54 -14.05
N ILE A 43 -6.33 -8.28 -14.44
CA ILE A 43 -6.65 -7.05 -15.18
C ILE A 43 -6.85 -5.88 -14.21
N ARG A 44 -6.45 -4.65 -14.59
CA ARG A 44 -6.74 -3.40 -13.85
C ARG A 44 -8.16 -3.27 -13.32
N GLU A 45 -9.13 -3.78 -14.07
CA GLU A 45 -10.55 -3.73 -13.70
C GLU A 45 -10.85 -4.59 -12.46
N ALA A 46 -10.19 -5.74 -12.31
CA ALA A 46 -10.30 -6.56 -11.11
C ALA A 46 -9.75 -5.82 -9.88
N VAL A 47 -8.59 -5.15 -10.02
CA VAL A 47 -8.03 -4.30 -8.97
C VAL A 47 -9.00 -3.18 -8.58
N ARG A 48 -9.63 -2.52 -9.56
CA ARG A 48 -10.64 -1.48 -9.33
C ARG A 48 -11.80 -2.01 -8.49
N LEU A 49 -12.32 -3.19 -8.81
CA LEU A 49 -13.39 -3.85 -8.07
C LEU A 49 -12.97 -4.24 -6.64
N TRP A 50 -11.73 -4.69 -6.44
CA TRP A 50 -11.20 -5.02 -5.12
C TRP A 50 -11.14 -3.81 -4.21
N VAL A 51 -10.57 -2.71 -4.70
CA VAL A 51 -10.50 -1.43 -3.98
C VAL A 51 -11.90 -0.92 -3.65
N ASN A 52 -12.82 -0.97 -4.62
CA ASN A 52 -14.23 -0.58 -4.40
C ASN A 52 -14.87 -1.42 -3.29
N ARG A 53 -14.70 -2.75 -3.32
CA ARG A 53 -15.29 -3.65 -2.33
C ARG A 53 -14.68 -3.46 -0.95
N PHE A 54 -13.37 -3.21 -0.86
CA PHE A 54 -12.71 -2.86 0.39
C PHE A 54 -13.28 -1.59 0.99
N PHE A 55 -13.39 -0.51 0.18
CA PHE A 55 -13.94 0.75 0.66
C PHE A 55 -15.39 0.60 1.14
N LYS A 56 -16.24 -0.11 0.38
CA LYS A 56 -17.62 -0.42 0.81
C LYS A 56 -17.67 -1.17 2.15
N ARG A 57 -16.78 -2.16 2.34
CA ARG A 57 -16.68 -2.90 3.61
C ARG A 57 -16.18 -2.04 4.75
N LEU A 58 -15.27 -1.10 4.47
CA LEU A 58 -14.75 -0.16 5.46
C LEU A 58 -15.88 0.75 5.96
N VAL A 59 -16.65 1.33 5.05
CA VAL A 59 -17.83 2.16 5.37
C VAL A 59 -18.89 1.34 6.11
N ALA A 60 -19.20 0.13 5.65
CA ALA A 60 -20.18 -0.73 6.34
C ALA A 60 -19.77 -1.09 7.78
N LYS A 61 -18.46 -1.16 8.07
CA LYS A 61 -17.95 -1.52 9.39
C LYS A 61 -17.76 -0.31 10.32
N LEU A 62 -17.34 0.82 9.79
CA LEU A 62 -17.00 2.01 10.56
C LEU A 62 -18.07 3.11 10.52
N GLY A 63 -19.10 2.92 9.69
CA GLY A 63 -20.10 3.94 9.37
C GLY A 63 -19.68 4.85 8.22
N GLU A 64 -20.65 5.65 7.75
CA GLU A 64 -20.43 6.69 6.74
C GLU A 64 -19.43 7.72 7.28
N PRO A 65 -18.32 8.01 6.57
CA PRO A 65 -17.38 9.02 7.03
C PRO A 65 -18.02 10.41 6.91
N ARG A 66 -17.98 11.21 7.98
CA ARG A 66 -18.47 12.60 7.94
C ARG A 66 -17.74 13.46 6.91
N ALA A 67 -16.45 13.21 6.70
CA ALA A 67 -15.64 13.91 5.71
C ALA A 67 -14.56 13.00 5.14
N VAL A 68 -14.26 13.17 3.85
CA VAL A 68 -13.14 12.51 3.16
C VAL A 68 -12.16 13.57 2.68
N VAL A 69 -10.88 13.36 2.98
CA VAL A 69 -9.80 14.27 2.57
C VAL A 69 -8.99 13.65 1.45
N THR A 70 -8.90 14.32 0.30
CA THR A 70 -8.02 13.92 -0.80
C THR A 70 -7.38 15.15 -1.47
N ASP A 71 -6.57 14.91 -2.49
CA ASP A 71 -6.18 15.95 -3.43
C ASP A 71 -7.37 16.49 -4.25
N LYS A 72 -7.09 17.51 -5.07
CA LYS A 72 -8.06 18.17 -5.96
C LYS A 72 -8.23 17.47 -7.31
N LEU A 73 -7.75 16.24 -7.48
CA LEU A 73 -7.85 15.55 -8.76
C LEU A 73 -9.31 15.16 -9.06
N ARG A 74 -9.72 15.32 -10.33
CA ARG A 74 -11.07 14.95 -10.79
C ARG A 74 -11.41 13.47 -10.53
N SER A 75 -10.41 12.60 -10.65
CA SER A 75 -10.54 11.17 -10.35
C SER A 75 -10.91 10.92 -8.89
N SER A 76 -10.26 11.61 -7.95
CA SER A 76 -10.53 11.55 -6.51
C SER A 76 -11.95 12.02 -6.18
N ILE A 77 -12.35 13.18 -6.72
CA ILE A 77 -13.69 13.75 -6.54
C ILE A 77 -14.77 12.78 -7.03
N LYS A 78 -14.60 12.24 -8.26
CA LYS A 78 -15.55 11.28 -8.84
C LYS A 78 -15.64 10.00 -8.00
N SER A 79 -14.50 9.49 -7.55
CA SER A 79 -14.43 8.31 -6.68
C SER A 79 -15.18 8.53 -5.38
N ILE A 80 -15.03 9.68 -4.73
CA ILE A 80 -15.72 9.99 -3.47
C ILE A 80 -17.23 10.07 -3.68
N LYS A 81 -17.68 10.84 -4.69
CA LYS A 81 -19.11 10.93 -5.04
C LYS A 81 -19.75 9.55 -5.31
N THR A 82 -18.97 8.60 -5.80
CA THR A 82 -19.46 7.25 -6.11
C THR A 82 -19.43 6.32 -4.89
N ARG A 83 -18.49 6.53 -3.96
CA ARG A 83 -18.18 5.57 -2.88
C ARG A 83 -18.66 6.01 -1.49
N ALA A 84 -18.76 7.31 -1.25
CA ALA A 84 -19.24 7.95 -0.02
C ALA A 84 -19.96 9.26 -0.41
N PRO A 85 -21.16 9.16 -1.00
CA PRO A 85 -21.88 10.30 -1.57
C PRO A 85 -22.28 11.34 -0.52
N ASP A 86 -22.51 10.90 0.73
CA ASP A 86 -22.97 11.76 1.83
C ASP A 86 -21.80 12.36 2.63
N ALA A 87 -20.56 12.00 2.29
CA ALA A 87 -19.37 12.52 2.96
C ALA A 87 -18.95 13.89 2.41
N ASP A 88 -18.65 14.82 3.31
CA ASP A 88 -18.07 16.13 2.96
C ASP A 88 -16.67 15.94 2.34
N HIS A 89 -16.51 16.29 1.05
CA HIS A 89 -15.22 16.21 0.39
C HIS A 89 -14.38 17.46 0.65
N ARG A 90 -13.27 17.28 1.37
CA ARG A 90 -12.34 18.38 1.69
C ARG A 90 -11.03 18.20 0.94
N ALA A 91 -10.66 19.22 0.16
CA ALA A 91 -9.42 19.23 -0.61
C ALA A 91 -8.63 20.55 -0.46
N HIS A 92 -8.82 21.27 0.65
CA HIS A 92 -8.08 22.50 0.90
C HIS A 92 -6.60 22.22 1.22
N LYS A 93 -5.75 23.21 0.93
CA LYS A 93 -4.30 23.09 1.06
C LYS A 93 -3.93 22.68 2.48
N GLY A 94 -3.15 21.62 2.60
CA GLY A 94 -2.60 21.16 3.88
C GLY A 94 -3.40 20.06 4.57
N LEU A 95 -4.66 19.79 4.19
CA LEU A 95 -5.40 18.70 4.84
C LEU A 95 -4.86 17.31 4.51
N ASN A 96 -4.36 17.12 3.30
CA ASN A 96 -3.74 15.87 2.90
C ASN A 96 -2.31 15.71 3.44
N ASN A 97 -1.79 16.68 4.22
CA ASN A 97 -0.41 16.65 4.71
C ASN A 97 -0.08 15.37 5.48
N ALA A 98 -1.01 14.82 6.28
CA ALA A 98 -0.77 13.58 7.00
C ALA A 98 -0.46 12.41 6.05
N ILE A 99 -1.23 12.31 4.96
CA ILE A 99 -1.01 11.33 3.90
C ILE A 99 0.29 11.65 3.15
N GLU A 100 0.54 12.90 2.78
CA GLU A 100 1.77 13.31 2.08
C GLU A 100 3.03 13.00 2.92
N VAL A 101 2.97 13.21 4.24
CA VAL A 101 4.04 12.87 5.20
C VAL A 101 4.26 11.37 5.24
N SER A 102 3.19 10.56 5.22
CA SER A 102 3.29 9.09 5.19
C SER A 102 4.06 8.55 3.98
N HIS A 103 4.13 9.32 2.88
CA HIS A 103 4.87 8.98 1.67
C HIS A 103 6.31 9.54 1.64
N ARG A 104 6.71 10.42 2.57
CA ARG A 104 8.03 11.07 2.55
C ARG A 104 9.18 10.07 2.60
N ALA A 105 9.06 8.98 3.36
CA ALA A 105 10.11 7.96 3.46
C ALA A 105 10.39 7.29 2.10
N THR A 106 9.33 6.93 1.38
CA THR A 106 9.42 6.34 0.03
C THR A 106 9.99 7.35 -0.97
N ARG A 107 9.48 8.59 -0.98
CA ARG A 107 9.98 9.66 -1.87
C ARG A 107 11.44 10.05 -1.59
N LYS A 108 11.88 10.02 -0.33
CA LYS A 108 13.28 10.25 0.03
C LYS A 108 14.20 9.19 -0.59
N ARG A 109 13.79 7.92 -0.53
CA ARG A 109 14.56 6.81 -1.13
C ARG A 109 14.59 6.89 -2.65
N GLU A 110 13.45 7.13 -3.29
CA GLU A 110 13.37 7.40 -4.73
C GLU A 110 14.35 8.50 -5.14
N LYS A 111 14.39 9.61 -4.40
CA LYS A 111 15.27 10.74 -4.72
C LYS A 111 16.76 10.39 -4.59
N ILE A 112 17.15 9.64 -3.55
CA ILE A 112 18.54 9.18 -3.35
C ILE A 112 18.97 8.23 -4.47
N MET A 113 18.04 7.44 -5.01
CA MET A 113 18.28 6.49 -6.09
C MET A 113 18.13 7.10 -7.49
N SER A 114 18.34 8.41 -7.62
CA SER A 114 18.29 9.14 -8.90
C SER A 114 16.95 9.10 -9.65
N ARG A 115 15.85 8.88 -8.91
CA ARG A 115 14.48 8.65 -9.40
C ARG A 115 14.34 7.39 -10.26
N PHE A 116 13.15 6.82 -10.28
CA PHE A 116 12.88 5.67 -11.15
C PHE A 116 12.78 6.12 -12.61
N LYS A 117 13.49 5.41 -13.50
CA LYS A 117 13.49 5.65 -14.94
C LYS A 117 12.32 4.95 -15.65
N SER A 118 11.60 4.06 -14.96
CA SER A 118 10.38 3.41 -15.46
C SER A 118 9.47 2.93 -14.34
N HIS A 119 8.18 2.73 -14.67
CA HIS A 119 7.20 2.13 -13.76
C HIS A 119 7.66 0.76 -13.25
N ARG A 120 8.17 -0.11 -14.13
CA ARG A 120 8.69 -1.44 -13.75
C ARG A 120 9.85 -1.35 -12.76
N GLN A 121 10.73 -0.36 -12.89
CA GLN A 121 11.81 -0.14 -11.92
C GLN A 121 11.27 0.31 -10.56
N ALA A 122 10.31 1.24 -10.56
CA ALA A 122 9.63 1.66 -9.34
C ALA A 122 8.93 0.48 -8.65
N GLN A 123 8.22 -0.37 -9.41
CA GLN A 123 7.53 -1.53 -8.85
C GLN A 123 8.49 -2.58 -8.27
N ARG A 124 9.59 -2.90 -8.96
CA ARG A 124 10.64 -3.78 -8.42
C ARG A 124 11.22 -3.24 -7.11
N PHE A 125 11.47 -1.93 -7.07
CA PHE A 125 11.95 -1.28 -5.85
C PHE A 125 10.93 -1.33 -4.71
N LEU A 126 9.69 -0.89 -4.94
CA LEU A 126 8.63 -0.90 -3.92
C LEU A 126 8.39 -2.32 -3.41
N SER A 127 8.40 -3.31 -4.32
CA SER A 127 8.24 -4.73 -4.01
C SER A 127 9.24 -5.23 -2.96
N ALA A 128 10.54 -5.00 -3.19
CA ALA A 128 11.59 -5.42 -2.26
C ALA A 128 11.61 -4.53 -1.01
N HIS A 129 11.44 -3.21 -1.19
CA HIS A 129 11.50 -2.25 -0.10
C HIS A 129 10.34 -2.41 0.90
N ASP A 130 9.17 -2.87 0.47
CA ASP A 130 8.05 -3.17 1.36
C ASP A 130 8.32 -4.36 2.27
N GLN A 131 8.93 -5.41 1.73
CA GLN A 131 9.31 -6.60 2.49
C GLN A 131 10.37 -6.23 3.54
N ILE A 132 11.38 -5.45 3.14
CA ILE A 132 12.41 -4.93 4.04
C ILE A 132 11.80 -4.02 5.12
N ASN A 133 10.89 -3.12 4.74
CA ASN A 133 10.23 -2.24 5.72
C ASN A 133 9.39 -3.02 6.74
N LEU A 134 8.75 -4.11 6.35
CA LEU A 134 7.95 -4.94 7.26
C LEU A 134 8.81 -5.51 8.39
N ILE A 135 10.02 -5.98 8.04
CA ILE A 135 10.97 -6.60 8.97
C ILE A 135 11.66 -5.54 9.84
N PHE A 136 12.14 -4.45 9.23
CA PHE A 136 13.00 -3.46 9.91
C PHE A 136 12.26 -2.24 10.47
N ARG A 137 10.95 -2.08 10.22
CA ARG A 137 10.14 -1.00 10.81
C ARG A 137 8.92 -1.52 11.53
N PRO A 138 9.08 -2.29 12.62
CA PRO A 138 7.97 -2.61 13.49
C PRO A 138 7.34 -1.31 14.01
N ARG A 139 6.01 -1.32 14.20
CA ARG A 139 5.22 -0.14 14.58
C ARG A 139 5.68 0.39 15.93
N ARG A 140 6.67 1.30 15.91
CA ARG A 140 7.36 1.84 17.11
C ARG A 140 6.42 2.40 18.18
N TYR A 141 5.23 2.85 17.81
CA TYR A 141 4.22 3.35 18.76
C TYR A 141 3.53 2.25 19.57
N GLN A 142 3.76 0.98 19.24
CA GLN A 142 3.21 -0.19 19.96
C GLN A 142 4.27 -0.94 20.75
N LEU A 143 5.54 -0.48 20.73
CA LEU A 143 6.66 -1.20 21.33
C LEU A 143 7.41 -0.30 22.32
N THR A 144 7.80 -0.88 23.45
CA THR A 144 8.77 -0.25 24.35
C THR A 144 10.14 -0.17 23.68
N ALA A 145 11.03 0.69 24.18
CA ALA A 145 12.38 0.83 23.62
C ALA A 145 13.15 -0.51 23.61
N ASN A 146 13.03 -1.32 24.67
CA ASN A 146 13.66 -2.64 24.74
C ASN A 146 13.07 -3.61 23.69
N ALA A 147 11.74 -3.68 23.58
CA ALA A 147 11.08 -4.52 22.58
C ALA A 147 11.44 -4.11 21.14
N SER A 148 11.60 -2.81 20.88
CA SER A 148 12.06 -2.32 19.58
C SER A 148 13.53 -2.65 19.29
N ARG A 149 14.39 -2.75 20.31
CA ARG A 149 15.80 -3.19 20.13
C ARG A 149 15.87 -4.69 19.84
N HIS A 150 15.11 -5.52 20.57
CA HIS A 150 15.02 -6.95 20.30
C HIS A 150 14.47 -7.22 18.90
N ALA A 151 13.36 -6.58 18.51
CA ALA A 151 12.80 -6.75 17.17
C ALA A 151 13.77 -6.33 16.04
N HIS A 152 14.64 -5.34 16.26
CA HIS A 152 15.71 -5.04 15.31
C HIS A 152 16.79 -6.11 15.30
N SER A 153 17.20 -6.63 16.46
CA SER A 153 18.19 -7.71 16.54
C SER A 153 17.71 -8.97 15.82
N ASP A 154 16.45 -9.35 16.02
CA ASP A 154 15.83 -10.50 15.37
C ASP A 154 15.75 -10.30 13.85
N ALA A 155 15.39 -9.07 13.42
CA ALA A 155 15.38 -8.69 12.01
C ALA A 155 16.77 -8.78 11.34
N PHE A 156 17.84 -8.39 12.03
CA PHE A 156 19.22 -8.53 11.53
C PHE A 156 19.65 -9.99 11.46
N ASN A 157 19.34 -10.80 12.47
CA ASN A 157 19.65 -12.24 12.44
C ASN A 157 18.92 -12.96 11.28
N LEU A 158 17.64 -12.62 11.05
CA LEU A 158 16.85 -13.14 9.94
C LEU A 158 17.48 -12.76 8.59
N TRP A 159 17.94 -11.51 8.48
CA TRP A 159 18.60 -11.00 7.29
C TRP A 159 19.91 -11.72 7.01
N ASP A 160 20.76 -11.87 8.03
CA ASP A 160 22.05 -12.54 7.91
C ASP A 160 21.87 -13.99 7.44
N ASN A 161 20.92 -14.71 8.02
CA ASN A 161 20.58 -16.07 7.61
C ASN A 161 20.13 -16.14 6.14
N TYR A 162 19.21 -15.27 5.71
CA TYR A 162 18.77 -15.24 4.31
C TYR A 162 19.90 -14.88 3.36
N THR A 163 20.79 -13.95 3.73
CA THR A 163 21.94 -13.60 2.89
C THR A 163 22.95 -14.72 2.79
N ALA A 164 23.14 -15.50 3.86
CA ALA A 164 23.99 -16.69 3.85
C ALA A 164 23.40 -17.79 2.95
N GLU A 165 22.09 -18.05 3.03
CA GLU A 165 21.39 -19.03 2.18
C GLU A 165 21.42 -18.66 0.69
N MET A 166 21.39 -17.36 0.35
CA MET A 166 21.48 -16.92 -1.05
C MET A 166 22.90 -16.94 -1.63
N ALA A 167 23.93 -17.03 -0.77
CA ALA A 167 25.33 -17.04 -1.17
C ALA A 167 25.89 -18.47 -1.37
N THR A 168 25.14 -19.48 -0.95
CA THR A 168 25.37 -20.92 -1.19
C THR A 168 24.60 -21.42 -2.40
#